data_AF-A0A1T4V4M1-F1
#
_entry.id   AF-A0A1T4V4M1-F1
#
_cell.length_a   1.000
_cell.length_b   1.000
_cell.length_c   1.000
_cell.angle_alpha   90.00
_cell.angle_beta   90.00
_cell.angle_gamma   90.00
#
_symmetry.space_group_name_H-M   'P 1'
#
loop_
_entity.id
_entity.type
_entity.pdbx_description
1 polymer ?
#
loop_
_entity_poly.entity_id
_entity_poly.type
_entity_poly.pdbx_seq_one_letter_code
_entity_poly.pdbx_strand_id
1 'polypeptide(L)'
;MNKKLPAWFGTKRLYNENFENHECAIILWEVLPIHNRQRLKVRFINSNSKNRQGIRIAIDVGKGNLTINGELGTEFVLWEDTCPKECEVECLSDEGYLSVYNIFERNEQGIMRRNSQMAYSGMILEQKGNIYRYYCNDTGKNTDFDKLVFEIELL
;
A
#
# COMPACT_ATOMS: atom_id res chain seq x y z
N MET A 1 -22.61 -16.79 -4.02
CA MET A 1 -23.27 -15.61 -3.41
C MET A 1 -22.34 -14.41 -3.59
N ASN A 2 -22.66 -13.49 -4.50
CA ASN A 2 -21.94 -12.22 -4.61
C ASN A 2 -22.37 -11.32 -3.46
N LYS A 3 -21.63 -11.32 -2.35
CA LYS A 3 -21.78 -10.28 -1.33
C LYS A 3 -21.39 -8.96 -2.00
N LYS A 4 -22.33 -8.03 -2.13
CA LYS A 4 -22.00 -6.65 -2.50
C LYS A 4 -21.05 -6.10 -1.44
N LEU A 5 -19.90 -5.60 -1.87
CA LEU A 5 -18.98 -4.91 -0.99
C LEU A 5 -19.67 -3.63 -0.45
N PRO A 6 -19.34 -3.20 0.78
CA PRO A 6 -19.84 -1.95 1.32
C PRO A 6 -19.47 -0.75 0.44
N ALA A 7 -20.33 0.27 0.38
CA ALA A 7 -20.08 1.47 -0.44
C ALA A 7 -18.81 2.26 -0.07
N TRP A 8 -18.26 2.05 1.13
CA TRP A 8 -17.02 2.67 1.58
C TRP A 8 -15.75 1.95 1.10
N PHE A 9 -15.88 0.69 0.66
CA PHE A 9 -14.73 -0.12 0.26
C PHE A 9 -14.01 0.56 -0.90
N GLY A 10 -12.69 0.77 -0.78
CA GLY A 10 -11.85 1.40 -1.81
C GLY A 10 -12.16 2.86 -2.14
N THR A 11 -13.07 3.52 -1.42
CA THR A 11 -13.38 4.96 -1.57
C THR A 11 -12.96 5.81 -0.37
N LYS A 12 -12.54 5.15 0.73
CA LYS A 12 -12.07 5.82 1.95
C LYS A 12 -10.89 5.06 2.55
N ARG A 13 -9.92 5.83 3.04
CA ARG A 13 -8.80 5.33 3.83
C ARG A 13 -9.30 4.59 5.06
N LEU A 14 -8.65 3.48 5.40
CA LEU A 14 -8.86 2.74 6.65
C LEU A 14 -7.69 2.98 7.59
N TYR A 15 -8.02 3.17 8.87
CA TYR A 15 -7.04 3.37 9.93
C TYR A 15 -6.96 2.12 10.82
N ASN A 16 -5.78 1.88 11.38
CA ASN A 16 -5.56 0.83 12.35
C ASN A 16 -5.75 1.38 13.76
N GLU A 17 -6.81 0.95 14.43
CA GLU A 17 -7.19 1.39 15.77
C GLU A 17 -6.41 0.68 16.90
N ASN A 18 -5.64 -0.36 16.59
CA ASN A 18 -4.89 -1.12 17.61
C ASN A 18 -3.63 -0.41 18.12
N PHE A 19 -3.20 0.66 17.44
CA PHE A 19 -2.09 1.51 17.86
C PHE A 19 -2.58 2.60 18.81
N GLU A 20 -2.97 2.18 20.01
CA GLU A 20 -3.31 3.10 21.10
C GLU A 20 -2.09 3.97 21.44
N ASN A 21 -2.30 5.30 21.53
CA ASN A 21 -1.30 6.30 21.93
C ASN A 21 -0.19 6.65 20.92
N HIS A 22 -0.33 6.30 19.63
CA HIS A 22 0.54 6.91 18.62
C HIS A 22 0.15 8.38 18.36
N GLU A 23 1.16 9.24 18.21
CA GLU A 23 0.95 10.68 17.98
C GLU A 23 0.22 10.99 16.66
N CYS A 24 0.30 10.07 15.69
CA CYS A 24 -0.33 10.19 14.39
C CYS A 24 -1.22 8.99 14.07
N ALA A 25 -2.21 9.21 13.20
CA ALA A 25 -3.10 8.16 12.74
C ALA A 25 -2.35 7.13 11.89
N ILE A 26 -2.54 5.85 12.20
CA ILE A 26 -1.90 4.75 11.48
C ILE A 26 -2.83 4.27 10.36
N ILE A 27 -2.37 4.34 9.13
CA ILE A 27 -3.13 3.94 7.95
C ILE A 27 -2.99 2.43 7.75
N LEU A 28 -4.10 1.70 7.77
CA LEU A 28 -4.13 0.27 7.44
C LEU A 28 -4.25 0.06 5.93
N TRP A 29 -5.00 0.93 5.27
CA TRP A 29 -5.29 0.91 3.84
C TRP A 29 -5.40 2.34 3.34
N GLU A 30 -4.48 2.75 2.47
CA GLU A 30 -4.51 4.04 1.81
C GLU A 30 -5.47 4.02 0.61
N VAL A 31 -6.30 5.04 0.50
CA VAL A 31 -7.12 5.30 -0.69
C VAL A 31 -6.73 6.68 -1.20
N LEU A 32 -5.76 6.68 -2.12
CA LEU A 32 -5.15 7.87 -2.65
C LEU A 32 -6.05 8.44 -3.77
N PRO A 33 -6.47 9.71 -3.68
CA PRO A 33 -7.15 10.38 -4.78
C PRO A 33 -6.21 10.54 -5.97
N ILE A 34 -6.67 10.14 -7.16
CA ILE A 34 -5.95 10.26 -8.42
C ILE A 34 -6.89 10.81 -9.50
N HIS A 35 -6.34 11.44 -10.53
CA HIS A 35 -7.14 11.70 -11.73
C HIS A 35 -7.16 10.49 -12.67
N ASN A 36 -8.10 10.45 -13.58
CA ASN A 36 -8.10 9.40 -14.60
C ASN A 36 -6.82 9.49 -15.46
N ARG A 37 -6.20 8.34 -15.75
CA ARG A 37 -4.88 8.24 -16.40
C ARG A 37 -3.74 8.93 -15.63
N GLN A 38 -3.84 9.00 -14.31
CA GLN A 38 -2.76 9.47 -13.44
C GLN A 38 -1.50 8.63 -13.68
N ARG A 39 -0.37 9.30 -13.88
CA ARG A 39 0.94 8.64 -13.81
C ARG A 39 1.51 8.86 -12.42
N LEU A 40 2.21 7.85 -11.91
CA LEU A 40 2.92 7.97 -10.65
C LEU A 40 4.24 7.20 -10.69
N LYS A 41 5.16 7.59 -9.80
CA LYS A 41 6.38 6.84 -9.50
C LYS A 41 6.28 6.23 -8.12
N VAL A 42 6.53 4.92 -8.04
CA VAL A 42 6.72 4.23 -6.77
C VAL A 42 8.21 4.08 -6.54
N ARG A 43 8.69 4.42 -5.34
CA ARG A 43 10.09 4.21 -4.93
C ARG A 43 10.18 3.44 -3.63
N PHE A 44 10.98 2.39 -3.59
CA PHE A 44 11.39 1.76 -2.33
C PHE A 44 12.64 2.47 -1.79
N ILE A 45 12.53 3.06 -0.60
CA ILE A 45 13.57 3.88 0.01
C ILE A 45 14.46 3.04 0.93
N ASN A 46 13.84 2.25 1.80
CA ASN A 46 14.55 1.40 2.76
C ASN A 46 13.64 0.27 3.28
N SER A 47 14.25 -0.81 3.77
CA SER A 47 13.57 -1.86 4.54
C SER A 47 14.42 -2.26 5.75
N ASN A 48 13.79 -2.43 6.91
CA ASN A 48 14.43 -2.88 8.16
C ASN A 48 13.59 -3.95 8.85
N SER A 49 13.32 -5.04 8.13
CA SER A 49 12.60 -6.20 8.66
C SER A 49 13.31 -7.50 8.30
N LYS A 50 13.08 -8.53 9.13
CA LYS A 50 13.47 -9.92 8.81
C LYS A 50 12.48 -10.58 7.86
N ASN A 51 11.27 -10.03 7.76
CA ASN A 51 10.23 -10.49 6.87
C ASN A 51 10.40 -9.79 5.52
N ARG A 52 10.13 -10.49 4.42
CA ARG A 52 10.10 -9.89 3.09
C ARG A 52 9.03 -8.81 3.04
N GLN A 53 9.33 -7.65 2.47
CA GLN A 53 8.43 -6.48 2.45
C GLN A 53 8.01 -6.11 1.03
N GLY A 54 6.81 -5.57 0.91
CA GLY A 54 6.31 -5.02 -0.34
C GLY A 54 5.08 -4.16 -0.13
N ILE A 55 4.46 -3.78 -1.25
CA ILE A 55 3.18 -3.11 -1.28
C ILE A 55 2.22 -3.83 -2.23
N ARG A 56 0.92 -3.72 -1.95
CA ARG A 56 -0.12 -3.93 -2.94
C ARG A 56 -0.59 -2.57 -3.44
N ILE A 57 -0.78 -2.45 -4.74
CA ILE A 57 -1.39 -1.31 -5.42
C ILE A 57 -2.54 -1.81 -6.30
N ALA A 58 -3.71 -1.15 -6.25
CA ALA A 58 -4.88 -1.61 -7.00
C ALA A 58 -5.92 -0.53 -7.30
N ILE A 59 -6.74 -0.78 -8.32
CA ILE A 59 -8.02 -0.11 -8.54
C ILE A 59 -9.12 -1.02 -8.02
N ASP A 60 -9.58 -0.79 -6.79
CA ASP A 60 -10.55 -1.65 -6.10
C ASP A 60 -12.02 -1.27 -6.33
N VAL A 61 -12.25 -0.08 -6.89
CA VAL A 61 -13.58 0.47 -7.14
C VAL A 61 -13.71 1.00 -8.55
N GLY A 62 -14.91 0.88 -9.10
CA GLY A 62 -15.19 1.32 -10.45
C GLY A 62 -14.54 0.45 -11.52
N LYS A 63 -14.34 1.03 -12.70
CA LYS A 63 -13.63 0.43 -13.83
C LYS A 63 -12.29 1.13 -13.98
N GLY A 64 -11.25 0.32 -14.12
CA GLY A 64 -9.91 0.84 -14.28
C GLY A 64 -8.89 -0.28 -14.34
N ASN A 65 -7.64 0.12 -14.52
CA ASN A 65 -6.49 -0.78 -14.49
C ASN A 65 -5.23 0.02 -14.19
N LEU A 66 -4.19 -0.72 -13.86
CA LEU A 66 -2.83 -0.27 -13.68
C LEU A 66 -2.01 -0.84 -14.83
N THR A 67 -1.09 -0.04 -15.34
CA THR A 67 -0.03 -0.50 -16.23
C THR A 67 1.32 -0.31 -15.54
N ILE A 68 2.07 -1.39 -15.36
CA ILE A 68 3.41 -1.37 -14.74
C ILE A 68 4.35 -2.19 -15.62
N ASN A 69 5.43 -1.57 -16.13
CA ASN A 69 6.39 -2.23 -17.01
C ASN A 69 5.75 -2.95 -18.24
N GLY A 70 4.67 -2.39 -18.77
CA GLY A 70 3.92 -2.95 -19.90
C GLY A 70 2.89 -4.03 -19.54
N GLU A 71 2.88 -4.48 -18.28
CA GLU A 71 1.89 -5.42 -17.77
C GLU A 71 0.62 -4.67 -17.33
N LEU A 72 -0.55 -5.20 -17.71
CA LEU A 72 -1.86 -4.63 -17.42
C LEU A 72 -2.58 -5.48 -16.36
N GLY A 73 -3.11 -4.84 -15.32
CA GLY A 73 -3.87 -5.53 -14.28
C GLY A 73 -4.65 -4.57 -13.39
N THR A 74 -5.67 -5.05 -12.69
CA THR A 74 -6.40 -4.22 -11.71
C THR A 74 -5.70 -4.15 -10.35
N GLU A 75 -4.74 -5.04 -10.12
CA GLU A 75 -3.96 -5.18 -8.89
C GLU A 75 -2.54 -5.60 -9.26
N PHE A 76 -1.56 -5.03 -8.56
CA PHE A 76 -0.19 -5.51 -8.56
C PHE A 76 0.33 -5.65 -7.14
N VAL A 77 1.24 -6.61 -6.98
CA VAL A 77 2.07 -6.76 -5.79
C VAL A 77 3.50 -6.45 -6.18
N LEU A 78 4.05 -5.44 -5.53
CA LEU A 78 5.42 -4.97 -5.73
C LEU A 78 6.24 -5.34 -4.51
N TRP A 79 7.15 -6.29 -4.65
CA TRP A 79 8.07 -6.68 -3.59
C TRP A 79 9.36 -5.87 -3.67
N GLU A 80 9.84 -5.36 -2.54
CA GLU A 80 11.01 -4.48 -2.48
C GLU A 80 12.28 -5.14 -3.05
N ASP A 81 12.42 -6.46 -2.87
CA ASP A 81 13.60 -7.23 -3.29
C ASP A 81 13.64 -7.59 -4.78
N THR A 82 12.49 -7.61 -5.46
CA THR A 82 12.39 -8.00 -6.88
C THR A 82 11.92 -6.87 -7.80
N CYS A 83 11.25 -5.87 -7.26
CA CYS A 83 10.85 -4.69 -8.00
C CYS A 83 12.08 -3.78 -8.20
N PRO A 84 12.23 -3.14 -9.37
CA PRO A 84 13.19 -2.04 -9.50
C PRO A 84 12.99 -1.01 -8.38
N LYS A 85 14.07 -0.37 -7.91
CA LYS A 85 14.00 0.63 -6.84
C LYS A 85 13.02 1.77 -7.13
N GLU A 86 12.83 2.08 -8.41
CA GLU A 86 11.80 2.99 -8.92
C GLU A 86 11.03 2.30 -10.04
N CYS A 87 9.70 2.37 -10.02
CA CYS A 87 8.87 1.97 -11.15
C CYS A 87 7.77 2.99 -11.44
N GLU A 88 7.46 3.17 -12.71
CA GLU A 88 6.34 3.99 -13.16
C GLU A 88 5.06 3.16 -13.25
N VAL A 89 3.95 3.78 -12.84
CA VAL A 89 2.61 3.20 -12.91
C VAL A 89 1.69 4.18 -13.62
N GLU A 90 0.97 3.71 -14.64
CA GLU A 90 -0.18 4.43 -15.20
C GLU A 90 -1.46 3.88 -14.57
N CYS A 91 -2.30 4.76 -14.03
CA CYS A 91 -3.54 4.43 -13.35
C CYS A 91 -4.73 4.94 -14.17
N LEU A 92 -5.48 4.03 -14.78
CA LEU A 92 -6.81 4.31 -15.32
C LEU A 92 -7.83 4.04 -14.21
N SER A 93 -8.65 5.04 -13.86
CA SER A 93 -9.68 4.93 -12.82
C SER A 93 -10.82 5.90 -13.14
N ASP A 94 -12.04 5.38 -13.26
CA ASP A 94 -13.24 6.21 -13.45
C ASP A 94 -13.73 6.85 -12.15
N GLU A 95 -13.52 6.18 -11.01
CA GLU A 95 -13.86 6.69 -9.67
C GLU A 95 -12.77 7.57 -9.05
N GLY A 96 -11.55 7.57 -9.61
CA GLY A 96 -10.46 8.45 -9.18
C GLY A 96 -9.77 8.02 -7.88
N TYR A 97 -9.73 6.73 -7.59
CA TYR A 97 -9.12 6.19 -6.37
C TYR A 97 -8.11 5.09 -6.66
N LEU A 98 -6.98 5.15 -5.95
CA LEU A 98 -5.93 4.13 -5.93
C LEU A 98 -5.78 3.57 -4.52
N SER A 99 -5.94 2.25 -4.38
CA SER A 99 -5.70 1.55 -3.13
C SER A 99 -4.25 1.17 -2.97
N VAL A 100 -3.67 1.44 -1.80
CA VAL A 100 -2.30 1.04 -1.45
C VAL A 100 -2.24 0.54 -0.01
N TYR A 101 -1.52 -0.56 0.23
CA TYR A 101 -1.14 -0.96 1.59
C TYR A 101 0.14 -1.79 1.61
N ASN A 102 0.84 -1.77 2.74
CA ASN A 102 2.02 -2.60 2.94
C ASN A 102 1.64 -4.07 3.10
N ILE A 103 2.49 -4.93 2.55
CA ILE A 103 2.40 -6.38 2.66
C ILE A 103 3.74 -6.93 3.11
N PHE A 104 3.72 -8.12 3.68
CA PHE A 104 4.95 -8.82 4.07
C PHE A 104 4.77 -10.33 3.99
N GLU A 105 5.87 -11.07 3.85
CA GLU A 105 5.88 -12.52 4.00
C GLU A 105 6.59 -12.93 5.27
N ARG A 106 5.91 -13.73 6.09
CA ARG A 106 6.50 -14.33 7.29
C ARG A 106 6.23 -15.83 7.32
N ASN A 107 7.11 -16.54 8.00
CA ASN A 107 6.93 -17.95 8.27
C ASN A 107 5.86 -18.12 9.36
N GLU A 108 4.77 -18.79 9.02
CA GLU A 108 3.73 -19.21 9.96
C GLU A 108 3.70 -20.72 9.99
N GLN A 109 4.19 -21.31 11.09
CA GLN A 109 4.18 -22.77 11.32
C GLN A 109 4.88 -23.57 10.19
N GLY A 110 6.01 -23.07 9.68
CA GLY A 110 6.79 -23.71 8.63
C GLY A 110 6.36 -23.35 7.21
N ILE A 111 5.29 -22.56 7.04
CA ILE A 111 4.76 -22.16 5.74
C ILE A 111 4.98 -20.65 5.55
N MET A 112 5.60 -20.25 4.44
CA MET A 112 5.70 -18.84 4.08
C MET A 112 4.31 -18.31 3.68
N ARG A 113 3.84 -17.25 4.35
CA ARG A 113 2.53 -16.64 4.05
C ARG A 113 2.64 -15.14 3.87
N ARG A 114 2.01 -14.65 2.80
CA ARG A 114 1.76 -13.23 2.59
C ARG A 114 0.70 -12.75 3.58
N ASN A 115 1.03 -11.70 4.29
CA ASN A 115 0.19 -11.04 5.28
C ASN A 115 0.07 -9.55 4.94
N SER A 116 -1.03 -8.96 5.40
CA SER A 116 -1.34 -7.54 5.26
C SER A 116 -2.48 -7.19 6.20
N GLN A 117 -2.65 -5.91 6.52
CA GLN A 117 -3.81 -5.41 7.26
C GLN A 117 -4.07 -6.15 8.59
N MET A 118 -3.00 -6.60 9.24
CA MET A 118 -3.04 -7.26 10.54
C MET A 118 -3.19 -6.24 11.66
N ALA A 119 -3.52 -6.73 12.87
CA ALA A 119 -3.73 -5.90 14.05
C ALA A 119 -2.58 -4.91 14.32
N TYR A 120 -1.33 -5.28 14.06
CA TYR A 120 -0.18 -4.40 14.26
C TYR A 120 0.58 -4.09 12.97
N SER A 121 -0.09 -4.08 11.82
CA SER A 121 0.47 -3.55 10.58
C SER A 121 -0.08 -2.16 10.28
N GLY A 122 0.66 -1.35 9.55
CA GLY A 122 0.11 -0.09 9.06
C GLY A 122 1.20 0.87 8.59
N MET A 123 0.78 2.07 8.22
CA MET A 123 1.61 3.05 7.55
C MET A 123 1.39 4.44 8.18
N ILE A 124 2.47 5.12 8.54
CA ILE A 124 2.46 6.55 8.83
C ILE A 124 2.73 7.29 7.51
N LEU A 125 1.92 8.30 7.22
CA LEU A 125 2.07 9.14 6.04
C LEU A 125 2.78 10.45 6.38
N GLU A 126 3.86 10.74 5.66
CA GLU A 126 4.42 12.07 5.51
C GLU A 126 4.18 12.55 4.07
N GLN A 127 3.44 13.65 3.90
CA GLN A 127 3.15 14.20 2.58
C GLN A 127 3.87 15.54 2.38
N LYS A 128 4.54 15.69 1.23
CA LYS A 128 5.13 16.95 0.78
C LYS A 128 4.78 17.21 -0.68
N GLY A 129 3.79 18.07 -0.90
CA GLY A 129 3.29 18.35 -2.26
C GLY A 129 2.68 17.10 -2.89
N ASN A 130 3.22 16.69 -4.03
CA ASN A 130 2.81 15.51 -4.79
C ASN A 130 3.50 14.20 -4.34
N ILE A 131 4.40 14.28 -3.35
CA ILE A 131 5.13 13.12 -2.81
C ILE A 131 4.48 12.66 -1.51
N TYR A 132 4.13 11.37 -1.46
CA TYR A 132 3.55 10.67 -0.33
C TYR A 132 4.55 9.62 0.13
N ARG A 133 5.16 9.82 1.30
CA ARG A 133 6.09 8.87 1.90
C ARG A 133 5.39 8.09 3.00
N TYR A 134 5.49 6.77 2.93
CA TYR A 134 4.88 5.85 3.87
C TYR A 134 5.95 5.12 4.67
N TYR A 135 5.83 5.22 5.99
CA TYR A 135 6.66 4.55 6.97
C TYR A 135 5.85 3.39 7.54
N CYS A 136 6.27 2.15 7.29
CA CYS A 136 5.43 0.97 7.51
C CYS A 136 5.87 0.15 8.73
N ASN A 137 4.88 -0.51 9.34
CA ASN A 137 5.09 -1.64 10.23
C ASN A 137 4.45 -2.91 9.65
N ASP A 138 5.13 -4.05 9.82
CA ASP A 138 4.60 -5.37 9.45
C ASP A 138 3.86 -6.03 10.62
N THR A 139 4.54 -6.19 11.76
CA THR A 139 4.05 -6.87 12.96
C THR A 139 4.66 -6.26 14.23
N GLY A 140 4.05 -6.54 15.38
CA GLY A 140 4.54 -6.10 16.69
C GLY A 140 3.99 -4.72 17.09
N LYS A 141 3.56 -4.59 18.35
CA LYS A 141 2.90 -3.38 18.87
C LYS A 141 3.86 -2.21 19.06
N ASN A 142 5.08 -2.48 19.53
CA ASN A 142 6.12 -1.46 19.70
C ASN A 142 6.94 -1.38 18.42
N THR A 143 6.85 -0.26 17.71
CA THR A 143 7.49 -0.09 16.40
C THR A 143 7.85 1.36 16.13
N ASP A 144 8.91 1.54 15.36
CA ASP A 144 9.39 2.83 14.85
C ASP A 144 8.96 3.06 13.39
N PHE A 145 8.08 2.20 12.84
CA PHE A 145 7.56 2.27 11.47
C PHE A 145 8.65 2.30 10.37
N ASP A 146 9.75 1.61 10.60
CA ASP A 146 10.91 1.54 9.70
C ASP A 146 10.99 0.22 8.90
N LYS A 147 9.99 -0.66 9.01
CA LYS A 147 10.02 -2.01 8.42
C LYS A 147 10.06 -1.94 6.90
N LEU A 148 9.33 -0.99 6.33
CA LEU A 148 9.39 -0.60 4.94
C LEU A 148 9.17 0.90 4.84
N VAL A 149 10.01 1.60 4.09
CA VAL A 149 9.80 3.00 3.71
C VAL A 149 9.69 3.06 2.20
N PHE A 150 8.56 3.55 1.70
CA PHE A 150 8.34 3.73 0.28
C PHE A 150 7.69 5.09 -0.01
N GLU A 151 7.80 5.53 -1.26
CA GLU A 151 7.18 6.77 -1.75
C GLU A 151 6.28 6.49 -2.94
N ILE A 152 5.24 7.32 -3.04
CA ILE A 152 4.45 7.52 -4.25
C ILE A 152 4.55 9.00 -4.61
N GLU A 153 4.99 9.28 -5.82
CA GLU A 153 4.98 10.62 -6.41
C GLU A 153 3.94 10.68 -7.52
N LEU A 154 2.95 11.56 -7.39
CA LEU A 154 1.95 11.81 -8.43
C LEU A 154 2.52 12.77 -9.48
N LEU A 155 2.46 12.40 -10.77
CA LEU A 155 3.05 13.15 -11.90
C LEU A 155 2.02 13.94 -12.72
#